data_AF-A0A0D3MDI6-F1
#
_entry.id   AF-A0A0D3MDI6-F1
#
_cell.length_a   1.000
_cell.length_b   1.000
_cell.length_c   1.000
_cell.angle_alpha   90.00
_cell.angle_beta   90.00
_cell.angle_gamma   90.00
#
_symmetry.space_group_name_H-M   'P 1'
#
loop_
_entity.id
_entity.type
_entity.pdbx_description
1 polymer ?
#
loop_
_entity_poly.entity_id
_entity_poly.type
_entity_poly.pdbx_seq_one_letter_code
_entity_poly.pdbx_strand_id
1 'polypeptide(L)'
;MKRLLITSLTLILGGFSVATFAQGQCDWYGSNHPICNNQSSGWGWENNQSCIGSSTCAEAGGGGGSSSSSSSSSSSSSSSSSSSSSTSGGSGGQCNWYGTNYPLCNNQTSGWGYESGQSCIGSSTCNSQSSSGGSSSSSSSSSSSSSSSSSSSSTSGGSGGTCNYYGSSYPICVNDNEGWGWENNTSCVSPAECASAGGGSSSTSSSSSSSSSSSSSGGSSSGSCPSSLSCPSGIECGCYTVSGLGANKQAYINAGADRRFLASAMMETEVMDTNYTYGDGKSGDAFNAGATKQNWGMMRQCHSAWTSYGSGDYAVSDAMNSNRSLDVQVYNECRSYFGDNWFAGHRNGSSGLSNPNTTDINNFKRGWQWTYDMLNGHESDNVRFWVSIPAI
;
A
#
# COMPACT_ATOMS: atom_id res chain seq x y z
N MET A 1 -42.35 -54.82 41.54
CA MET A 1 -42.72 -54.31 40.19
C MET A 1 -42.98 -52.81 40.29
N LYS A 2 -42.22 -51.97 39.57
CA LYS A 2 -42.52 -50.55 39.33
C LYS A 2 -42.38 -50.31 37.83
N ARG A 3 -43.41 -49.76 37.17
CA ARG A 3 -43.36 -49.41 35.74
C ARG A 3 -42.80 -48.00 35.61
N LEU A 4 -41.73 -47.83 34.83
CA LEU A 4 -41.24 -46.52 34.44
C LEU A 4 -41.96 -46.09 33.16
N LEU A 5 -42.67 -44.96 33.21
CA LEU A 5 -43.24 -44.32 32.02
C LEU A 5 -42.21 -43.31 31.50
N ILE A 6 -41.73 -43.52 30.28
CA ILE A 6 -40.88 -42.56 29.58
C ILE A 6 -41.79 -41.75 28.65
N THR A 7 -42.07 -40.51 29.04
CA THR A 7 -42.89 -39.58 28.25
C THR A 7 -41.99 -38.87 27.23
N SER A 8 -42.15 -39.18 25.94
CA SER A 8 -41.40 -38.50 24.87
C SER A 8 -41.80 -37.03 24.77
N LEU A 9 -40.82 -36.13 24.93
CA LEU A 9 -40.99 -34.69 24.74
C LEU A 9 -40.62 -34.31 23.30
N THR A 10 -41.61 -34.18 22.42
CA THR A 10 -41.39 -33.79 21.02
C THR A 10 -41.08 -32.29 20.93
N LEU A 11 -39.80 -31.95 20.72
CA LEU A 11 -39.37 -30.56 20.53
C LEU A 11 -39.75 -30.08 19.11
N ILE A 12 -40.65 -29.10 19.02
CA ILE A 12 -41.03 -28.48 17.74
C ILE A 12 -39.99 -27.41 17.39
N LEU A 13 -39.19 -27.64 16.34
CA LEU A 13 -38.37 -26.58 15.75
C LEU A 13 -39.27 -25.67 14.89
N GLY A 14 -39.47 -24.43 15.34
CA GLY A 14 -40.07 -23.39 14.52
C GLY A 14 -39.08 -22.90 13.46
N GLY A 15 -39.40 -23.13 12.19
CA GLY A 15 -38.57 -22.67 11.07
C GLY A 15 -38.66 -21.15 10.88
N PHE A 16 -37.56 -20.44 11.08
CA PHE A 16 -37.43 -19.05 10.65
C PHE A 16 -37.17 -18.99 9.14
N SER A 17 -38.20 -18.66 8.36
CA SER A 17 -38.03 -18.29 6.96
C SER A 17 -37.36 -16.91 6.87
N VAL A 18 -36.05 -16.88 6.58
CA VAL A 18 -35.38 -15.63 6.21
C VAL A 18 -35.92 -15.17 4.85
N ALA A 19 -36.46 -13.96 4.80
CA ALA A 19 -37.02 -13.41 3.57
C ALA A 19 -35.90 -13.09 2.57
N THR A 20 -35.89 -13.80 1.43
CA THR A 20 -34.93 -13.59 0.35
C THR A 20 -35.24 -12.30 -0.42
N PHE A 21 -34.74 -11.17 0.08
CA PHE A 21 -34.78 -9.91 -0.67
C PHE A 21 -33.84 -10.01 -1.88
N ALA A 22 -34.40 -9.85 -3.08
CA ALA A 22 -33.64 -9.91 -4.32
C ALA A 22 -32.78 -8.64 -4.50
N GLN A 23 -31.51 -8.71 -4.09
CA GLN A 23 -30.51 -7.72 -4.47
C GLN A 23 -30.11 -7.93 -5.93
N GLY A 24 -30.00 -6.83 -6.68
CA GLY A 24 -29.54 -6.88 -8.08
C GLY A 24 -28.09 -7.37 -8.16
N GLN A 25 -27.82 -8.25 -9.11
CA GLN A 25 -26.45 -8.67 -9.45
C GLN A 25 -26.03 -7.98 -10.75
N CYS A 26 -24.79 -7.51 -10.77
CA CYS A 26 -24.08 -7.01 -11.92
C CYS A 26 -23.17 -8.11 -12.47
N ASP A 27 -23.27 -8.42 -13.77
CA ASP A 27 -22.20 -9.16 -14.46
C ASP A 27 -21.10 -8.17 -14.85
N TRP A 28 -19.98 -8.22 -14.13
CA TRP A 28 -18.80 -7.39 -14.38
C TRP A 28 -17.72 -8.25 -15.03
N TYR A 29 -17.63 -8.19 -16.37
CA TYR A 29 -16.66 -8.93 -17.19
C TYR A 29 -16.69 -10.47 -16.98
N GLY A 30 -17.88 -11.06 -16.81
CA GLY A 30 -18.08 -12.49 -16.63
C GLY A 30 -18.11 -12.95 -15.17
N SER A 31 -18.31 -12.03 -14.22
CA SER A 31 -18.36 -12.30 -12.78
C SER A 31 -19.54 -11.57 -12.13
N ASN A 32 -20.42 -12.31 -11.45
CA ASN A 32 -21.58 -11.74 -10.77
C ASN A 32 -21.20 -11.12 -9.42
N HIS A 33 -21.34 -9.80 -9.30
CA HIS A 33 -21.18 -9.05 -8.05
C HIS A 33 -22.51 -8.41 -7.62
N PRO A 34 -22.82 -8.27 -6.32
CA PRO A 34 -24.00 -7.57 -5.85
C PRO A 34 -23.89 -6.06 -6.11
N ILE A 35 -25.03 -5.38 -6.28
CA ILE A 35 -25.09 -3.92 -6.43
C ILE A 35 -25.14 -3.26 -5.03
N CYS A 36 -24.40 -2.17 -4.82
CA CYS A 36 -24.40 -1.41 -3.58
C CYS A 36 -25.71 -0.64 -3.36
N ASN A 37 -26.14 -0.48 -2.12
CA ASN A 37 -27.40 0.16 -1.74
C ASN A 37 -27.22 1.67 -1.44
N ASN A 38 -26.09 2.06 -0.84
CA ASN A 38 -25.81 3.44 -0.41
C ASN A 38 -24.79 4.16 -1.30
N GLN A 39 -24.22 3.46 -2.28
CA GLN A 39 -23.17 3.97 -3.16
C GLN A 39 -23.56 3.74 -4.63
N SER A 40 -23.66 4.82 -5.41
CA SER A 40 -24.11 4.76 -6.81
C SER A 40 -22.99 4.48 -7.82
N SER A 41 -21.73 4.79 -7.51
CA SER A 41 -20.59 4.63 -8.43
C SER A 41 -19.34 4.07 -7.74
N GLY A 42 -18.46 3.45 -8.52
CA GLY A 42 -17.25 2.77 -8.04
C GLY A 42 -17.53 1.41 -7.41
N TRP A 43 -16.54 0.90 -6.68
CA TRP A 43 -16.65 -0.29 -5.84
C TRP A 43 -16.91 0.12 -4.39
N GLY A 44 -17.70 -0.68 -3.68
CA GLY A 44 -18.03 -0.50 -2.26
C GLY A 44 -17.99 -1.80 -1.48
N TRP A 45 -18.23 -1.71 -0.17
CA TRP A 45 -18.32 -2.87 0.73
C TRP A 45 -19.55 -2.73 1.62
N GLU A 46 -20.53 -3.62 1.45
CA GLU A 46 -21.79 -3.60 2.19
C GLU A 46 -22.22 -5.03 2.52
N ASN A 47 -22.97 -5.21 3.62
CA ASN A 47 -23.54 -6.51 3.99
C ASN A 47 -22.50 -7.66 4.02
N ASN A 48 -21.27 -7.34 4.44
CA ASN A 48 -20.12 -8.25 4.54
C ASN A 48 -19.57 -8.80 3.20
N GLN A 49 -19.81 -8.10 2.07
CA GLN A 49 -19.32 -8.47 0.73
C GLN A 49 -18.97 -7.24 -0.12
N SER A 50 -18.08 -7.42 -1.11
CA SER A 50 -17.80 -6.40 -2.13
C SER A 50 -19.00 -6.20 -3.05
N CYS A 51 -19.34 -4.94 -3.34
CA CYS A 51 -20.43 -4.56 -4.23
C CYS A 51 -20.00 -3.53 -5.28
N ILE A 52 -20.78 -3.40 -6.36
CA ILE A 52 -20.56 -2.42 -7.44
C ILE A 52 -21.65 -1.35 -7.39
N GLY A 53 -21.29 -0.07 -7.54
CA GLY A 53 -22.26 1.02 -7.65
C GLY A 53 -23.13 0.89 -8.91
N SER A 54 -24.43 1.19 -8.78
CA SER A 54 -25.43 0.97 -9.82
C SER A 54 -25.14 1.67 -11.16
N SER A 55 -24.56 2.87 -11.16
CA SER A 55 -24.16 3.55 -12.40
C SER A 55 -22.91 2.92 -13.02
N THR A 56 -21.94 2.52 -12.20
CA THR A 56 -20.74 1.81 -12.68
C THR A 56 -21.12 0.48 -13.31
N CYS A 57 -22.08 -0.26 -12.74
CA CYS A 57 -22.61 -1.47 -13.37
C CYS A 57 -23.18 -1.21 -14.77
N ALA A 58 -23.95 -0.15 -14.96
CA ALA A 58 -24.55 0.20 -16.25
C ALA A 58 -23.49 0.53 -17.33
N GLU A 59 -22.34 1.08 -16.94
CA GLU A 59 -21.25 1.44 -17.86
C GLU A 59 -20.51 0.21 -18.43
N ALA A 60 -20.66 -0.98 -17.82
CA ALA A 60 -20.08 -2.24 -18.32
C ALA A 60 -20.82 -2.86 -19.53
N GLY A 61 -21.91 -2.24 -20.00
CA GLY A 61 -22.69 -2.71 -21.16
C GLY A 61 -23.80 -3.71 -20.85
N GLY A 62 -24.08 -3.97 -19.57
CA GLY A 62 -25.22 -4.79 -19.12
C GLY A 62 -26.49 -3.97 -18.93
N GLY A 63 -27.43 -4.03 -19.87
CA GLY A 63 -28.75 -3.42 -19.73
C GLY A 63 -29.58 -4.10 -18.63
N GLY A 64 -29.96 -3.36 -17.58
CA GLY A 64 -30.67 -3.93 -16.42
C GLY A 64 -32.12 -4.35 -16.70
N GLY A 65 -32.54 -5.47 -16.13
CA GLY A 65 -33.93 -5.96 -16.18
C GLY A 65 -34.16 -7.16 -15.25
N SER A 66 -35.28 -7.15 -14.53
CA SER A 66 -35.59 -8.18 -13.52
C SER A 66 -36.31 -9.41 -14.09
N SER A 67 -36.09 -10.57 -13.46
CA SER A 67 -37.00 -11.73 -13.31
C SER A 67 -36.75 -12.99 -14.16
N SER A 68 -36.89 -14.14 -13.48
CA SER A 68 -37.46 -15.43 -13.94
C SER A 68 -36.87 -16.16 -15.16
N SER A 69 -36.00 -17.13 -14.88
CA SER A 69 -36.09 -18.56 -15.28
C SER A 69 -36.67 -18.96 -16.66
N SER A 70 -35.87 -19.64 -17.50
CA SER A 70 -36.15 -20.99 -18.07
C SER A 70 -35.19 -21.40 -19.22
N SER A 71 -34.47 -22.51 -19.02
CA SER A 71 -34.06 -23.54 -20.00
C SER A 71 -33.76 -23.25 -21.49
N SER A 72 -32.55 -23.70 -21.88
CA SER A 72 -32.20 -24.55 -23.06
C SER A 72 -32.03 -24.01 -24.50
N SER A 73 -30.80 -24.27 -25.00
CA SER A 73 -30.42 -24.85 -26.32
C SER A 73 -30.39 -24.04 -27.64
N SER A 74 -29.13 -23.82 -28.09
CA SER A 74 -28.56 -24.16 -29.42
C SER A 74 -28.71 -23.27 -30.69
N SER A 75 -27.51 -22.96 -31.22
CA SER A 75 -27.05 -22.98 -32.65
C SER A 75 -27.22 -21.81 -33.65
N SER A 76 -26.04 -21.31 -34.07
CA SER A 76 -25.56 -21.05 -35.47
C SER A 76 -25.91 -19.79 -36.29
N SER A 77 -24.84 -19.11 -36.76
CA SER A 77 -24.66 -18.37 -38.05
C SER A 77 -25.49 -17.10 -38.35
N SER A 78 -25.01 -16.07 -39.09
CA SER A 78 -23.65 -15.69 -39.58
C SER A 78 -23.66 -14.32 -40.31
N SER A 79 -22.58 -13.49 -40.20
CA SER A 79 -22.20 -12.35 -41.10
C SER A 79 -23.18 -11.15 -41.24
N SER A 80 -22.78 -9.87 -41.40
CA SER A 80 -21.78 -9.33 -42.35
C SER A 80 -21.32 -7.87 -42.05
N SER A 81 -20.05 -7.58 -42.42
CA SER A 81 -19.50 -6.36 -43.09
C SER A 81 -19.80 -4.90 -42.66
N SER A 82 -18.69 -4.15 -42.41
CA SER A 82 -18.46 -2.70 -42.69
C SER A 82 -19.30 -1.64 -41.92
N SER A 83 -18.82 -0.43 -41.61
CA SER A 83 -17.85 0.43 -42.34
C SER A 83 -16.97 1.30 -41.42
N SER A 84 -15.98 2.00 -41.99
CA SER A 84 -15.07 2.92 -41.30
C SER A 84 -15.60 4.37 -41.21
N SER A 85 -15.20 5.09 -40.16
CA SER A 85 -15.31 6.54 -40.06
C SER A 85 -14.13 7.12 -39.26
N SER A 86 -13.44 8.09 -39.85
CA SER A 86 -12.29 8.77 -39.25
C SER A 86 -12.64 10.20 -38.87
N THR A 87 -12.40 10.59 -37.62
CA THR A 87 -12.50 11.98 -37.14
C THR A 87 -11.18 12.43 -36.53
N SER A 88 -10.72 13.62 -36.94
CA SER A 88 -9.46 14.22 -36.49
C SER A 88 -9.74 15.37 -35.52
N GLY A 89 -8.82 15.62 -34.58
CA GLY A 89 -8.75 16.88 -33.83
C GLY A 89 -8.84 16.70 -32.31
N GLY A 90 -7.70 16.87 -31.63
CA GLY A 90 -7.59 16.84 -30.17
C GLY A 90 -6.12 16.76 -29.77
N SER A 91 -5.54 17.89 -29.33
CA SER A 91 -4.09 18.03 -29.10
C SER A 91 -3.63 17.43 -27.76
N GLY A 92 -3.81 16.13 -27.58
CA GLY A 92 -3.30 15.40 -26.41
C GLY A 92 -1.77 15.31 -26.43
N GLY A 93 -1.10 15.94 -25.45
CA GLY A 93 0.32 15.73 -25.22
C GLY A 93 0.62 14.31 -24.71
N GLN A 94 1.88 13.88 -24.77
CA GLN A 94 2.31 12.60 -24.20
C GLN A 94 3.22 12.78 -22.98
N CYS A 95 3.01 11.93 -21.99
CA CYS A 95 3.82 11.79 -20.79
C CYS A 95 4.72 10.56 -20.91
N ASN A 96 6.04 10.71 -20.72
CA ASN A 96 6.95 9.57 -20.58
C ASN A 96 7.00 9.15 -19.10
N TRP A 97 6.13 8.22 -18.73
CA TRP A 97 6.00 7.72 -17.37
C TRP A 97 6.93 6.51 -17.18
N TYR A 98 8.03 6.72 -16.44
CA TYR A 98 9.04 5.69 -16.14
C TYR A 98 9.55 4.88 -17.35
N GLY A 99 9.62 5.51 -18.54
CA GLY A 99 10.12 4.88 -19.78
C GLY A 99 9.04 4.48 -20.79
N THR A 100 7.75 4.63 -20.45
CA THR A 100 6.62 4.32 -21.34
C THR A 100 5.81 5.58 -21.65
N ASN A 101 5.53 5.84 -22.93
CA ASN A 101 4.70 6.98 -23.34
C ASN A 101 3.20 6.67 -23.19
N TYR A 102 2.50 7.50 -22.41
CA TYR A 102 1.04 7.52 -22.29
C TYR A 102 0.48 8.87 -22.76
N PRO A 103 -0.74 8.93 -23.32
CA PRO A 103 -1.43 10.19 -23.58
C PRO A 103 -1.76 10.92 -22.27
N LEU A 104 -1.84 12.24 -22.31
CA LEU A 104 -2.41 13.05 -21.23
C LEU A 104 -3.95 13.02 -21.30
N CYS A 105 -4.62 12.99 -20.15
CA CYS A 105 -6.08 13.11 -20.09
C CYS A 105 -6.50 14.57 -20.38
N ASN A 106 -7.64 14.74 -21.05
CA ASN A 106 -8.17 16.06 -21.44
C ASN A 106 -9.08 16.66 -20.37
N ASN A 107 -9.84 15.82 -19.64
CA ASN A 107 -10.82 16.27 -18.64
C ASN A 107 -10.34 16.07 -17.19
N GLN A 108 -9.23 15.36 -17.00
CA GLN A 108 -8.68 15.00 -15.69
C GLN A 108 -7.24 15.48 -15.56
N THR A 109 -6.96 16.40 -14.65
CA THR A 109 -5.61 16.98 -14.48
C THR A 109 -4.71 16.22 -13.51
N SER A 110 -5.25 15.34 -12.66
CA SER A 110 -4.49 14.57 -11.67
C SER A 110 -4.91 13.09 -11.60
N GLY A 111 -3.97 12.22 -11.25
CA GLY A 111 -4.16 10.77 -11.21
C GLY A 111 -4.03 10.10 -12.59
N TRP A 112 -4.57 8.88 -12.69
CA TRP A 112 -4.76 8.15 -13.94
C TRP A 112 -6.22 8.21 -14.35
N GLY A 113 -6.47 8.22 -15.66
CA GLY A 113 -7.80 8.18 -16.25
C GLY A 113 -7.86 7.26 -17.48
N TYR A 114 -9.03 7.17 -18.09
CA TYR A 114 -9.23 6.43 -19.33
C TYR A 114 -10.17 7.23 -20.23
N GLU A 115 -9.65 7.73 -21.35
CA GLU A 115 -10.36 8.60 -22.29
C GLU A 115 -10.17 8.10 -23.73
N SER A 116 -11.16 8.29 -24.59
CA SER A 116 -11.09 7.96 -26.03
C SER A 116 -10.62 6.53 -26.37
N GLY A 117 -10.79 5.58 -25.45
CA GLY A 117 -10.38 4.18 -25.61
C GLY A 117 -8.93 3.87 -25.22
N GLN A 118 -8.23 4.76 -24.50
CA GLN A 118 -6.86 4.54 -24.03
C GLN A 118 -6.65 5.06 -22.59
N SER A 119 -5.75 4.40 -21.85
CA SER A 119 -5.33 4.85 -20.52
C SER A 119 -4.49 6.12 -20.63
N CYS A 120 -4.80 7.13 -19.82
CA CYS A 120 -4.18 8.44 -19.86
C CYS A 120 -3.71 8.89 -18.47
N ILE A 121 -2.78 9.86 -18.43
CA ILE A 121 -2.21 10.42 -17.20
C ILE A 121 -2.65 11.89 -17.04
N GLY A 122 -3.04 12.29 -15.84
CA GLY A 122 -3.33 13.69 -15.53
C GLY A 122 -2.09 14.57 -15.62
N SER A 123 -2.22 15.77 -16.21
CA SER A 123 -1.09 16.67 -16.48
C SER A 123 -0.28 17.07 -15.25
N SER A 124 -0.87 17.25 -14.07
CA SER A 124 -0.13 17.52 -12.83
C SER A 124 0.57 16.27 -12.29
N THR A 125 -0.03 15.08 -12.43
CA THR A 125 0.62 13.81 -12.09
C THR A 125 1.84 13.55 -12.96
N CYS A 126 1.74 13.80 -14.27
CA CYS A 126 2.90 13.73 -15.18
C CYS A 126 4.02 14.69 -14.74
N ASN A 127 3.69 15.98 -14.53
CA ASN A 127 4.68 17.00 -14.17
C ASN A 127 5.24 16.86 -12.74
N SER A 128 4.60 16.09 -11.86
CA SER A 128 5.14 15.71 -10.54
C SER A 128 6.35 14.75 -10.62
N GLN A 129 6.66 14.17 -11.80
CA GLN A 129 7.87 13.35 -11.99
C GLN A 129 9.12 14.24 -12.03
N SER A 130 9.65 14.59 -10.85
CA SER A 130 10.83 15.45 -10.66
C SER A 130 12.17 14.82 -11.07
N SER A 131 12.21 14.09 -12.20
CA SER A 131 13.41 13.85 -13.01
C SER A 131 13.00 13.42 -14.43
N SER A 132 13.48 14.18 -15.43
CA SER A 132 13.54 13.81 -16.87
C SER A 132 12.24 13.46 -17.63
N GLY A 133 11.06 13.47 -17.00
CA GLY A 133 9.76 13.14 -17.61
C GLY A 133 9.04 14.30 -18.31
N GLY A 134 9.72 15.08 -19.15
CA GLY A 134 9.15 16.29 -19.74
C GLY A 134 8.01 16.05 -20.75
N SER A 135 6.87 16.73 -20.56
CA SER A 135 5.75 16.76 -21.53
C SER A 135 6.25 17.18 -22.92
N SER A 136 6.15 16.27 -23.89
CA SER A 136 6.75 16.47 -25.22
C SER A 136 5.71 16.90 -26.26
N SER A 137 5.87 18.12 -26.77
CA SER A 137 5.11 18.66 -27.91
C SER A 137 6.03 19.49 -28.82
N SER A 138 5.82 19.38 -30.15
CA SER A 138 6.86 19.70 -31.13
C SER A 138 6.56 20.93 -31.99
N SER A 139 7.48 21.90 -31.98
CA SER A 139 7.65 22.96 -33.00
C SER A 139 6.55 24.06 -33.05
N SER A 140 6.79 25.32 -33.45
CA SER A 140 7.99 26.02 -33.99
C SER A 140 7.97 27.52 -33.61
N SER A 141 9.15 28.16 -33.43
CA SER A 141 9.45 29.61 -33.65
C SER A 141 8.62 30.73 -32.95
N SER A 142 9.17 31.88 -32.52
CA SER A 142 10.57 32.38 -32.49
C SER A 142 10.75 33.65 -31.64
N SER A 143 11.93 33.79 -31.02
CA SER A 143 12.68 35.03 -30.69
C SER A 143 12.21 36.09 -29.65
N SER A 144 13.22 36.61 -28.93
CA SER A 144 13.41 37.98 -28.37
C SER A 144 12.73 38.45 -27.06
N SER A 145 13.46 38.20 -25.95
CA SER A 145 14.06 39.18 -25.02
C SER A 145 13.26 40.09 -24.04
N SER A 146 13.91 40.27 -22.86
CA SER A 146 13.98 41.47 -21.98
C SER A 146 12.81 41.88 -21.04
N SER A 147 12.91 41.38 -19.80
CA SER A 147 12.99 42.14 -18.51
C SER A 147 11.80 42.94 -17.91
N SER A 148 11.94 43.19 -16.59
CA SER A 148 11.24 44.22 -15.74
C SER A 148 9.85 43.92 -15.14
N SER A 149 9.86 43.16 -14.03
CA SER A 149 9.32 43.54 -12.70
C SER A 149 8.19 44.59 -12.55
N SER A 150 6.99 44.14 -12.17
CA SER A 150 6.14 44.64 -11.05
C SER A 150 4.90 43.72 -10.92
N SER A 151 4.52 43.17 -9.76
CA SER A 151 3.95 43.85 -8.57
C SER A 151 2.66 44.62 -8.90
N SER A 152 1.52 44.43 -8.23
CA SER A 152 1.24 43.69 -6.98
C SER A 152 -0.27 43.43 -6.74
N SER A 153 -0.58 42.63 -5.70
CA SER A 153 -1.78 42.72 -4.81
C SER A 153 -3.16 42.45 -5.45
N SER A 154 -4.22 41.97 -4.75
CA SER A 154 -4.61 41.89 -3.33
C SER A 154 -5.58 40.66 -3.17
N THR A 155 -6.10 40.15 -2.04
CA THR A 155 -5.94 40.23 -0.55
C THR A 155 -6.93 39.19 0.05
N SER A 156 -6.86 38.67 1.29
CA SER A 156 -5.77 38.37 2.25
C SER A 156 -6.40 37.75 3.52
N GLY A 157 -5.96 36.57 3.97
CA GLY A 157 -6.38 35.95 5.25
C GLY A 157 -6.26 34.41 5.22
N GLY A 158 -5.72 33.72 6.22
CA GLY A 158 -5.16 34.18 7.51
C GLY A 158 -3.97 33.32 7.98
N SER A 159 -3.46 33.62 9.17
CA SER A 159 -2.18 33.14 9.72
C SER A 159 -1.99 31.62 9.69
N GLY A 160 -0.92 31.16 9.01
CA GLY A 160 -0.34 29.82 9.15
C GLY A 160 1.18 29.93 9.11
N GLY A 161 1.85 29.62 10.22
CA GLY A 161 3.32 29.62 10.30
C GLY A 161 3.92 28.30 9.81
N THR A 162 5.24 28.26 9.65
CA THR A 162 5.98 27.02 9.35
C THR A 162 6.79 26.59 10.57
N CYS A 163 6.57 25.38 11.05
CA CYS A 163 7.38 24.74 12.09
C CYS A 163 8.59 24.05 11.48
N ASN A 164 9.78 24.19 12.07
CA ASN A 164 10.89 23.28 11.83
C ASN A 164 10.91 22.21 12.92
N TYR A 165 10.36 21.04 12.62
CA TYR A 165 10.24 19.91 13.52
C TYR A 165 11.39 18.92 13.24
N TYR A 166 12.38 18.89 14.13
CA TYR A 166 13.59 18.05 14.03
C TYR A 166 14.33 18.08 12.66
N GLY A 167 14.33 19.23 11.98
CA GLY A 167 15.05 19.45 10.71
C GLY A 167 14.15 19.48 9.47
N SER A 168 12.87 19.12 9.61
CA SER A 168 11.88 19.14 8.52
C SER A 168 10.84 20.25 8.72
N SER A 169 10.51 20.96 7.63
CA SER A 169 9.57 22.09 7.65
C SER A 169 8.13 21.62 7.38
N TYR A 170 7.23 21.86 8.33
CA TYR A 170 5.79 21.54 8.24
C TYR A 170 4.95 22.80 8.49
N PRO A 171 3.78 22.95 7.85
CA PRO A 171 2.84 24.01 8.21
C PRO A 171 2.30 23.80 9.63
N ILE A 172 1.96 24.89 10.31
CA ILE A 172 1.29 24.86 11.62
C ILE A 172 -0.23 24.74 11.42
N CYS A 173 -0.88 23.87 12.17
CA CYS A 173 -2.33 23.69 12.11
C CYS A 173 -3.09 24.94 12.58
N VAL A 174 -4.23 25.23 11.95
CA VAL A 174 -5.06 26.41 12.20
C VAL A 174 -6.17 26.12 13.23
N ASN A 175 -6.72 24.91 13.24
CA ASN A 175 -7.80 24.49 14.14
C ASN A 175 -7.32 23.52 15.24
N ASP A 176 -6.30 22.70 14.98
CA ASP A 176 -5.75 21.74 15.94
C ASP A 176 -4.66 22.37 16.84
N ASN A 177 -4.90 22.40 18.15
CA ASN A 177 -3.99 23.01 19.13
C ASN A 177 -2.95 22.03 19.72
N GLU A 178 -3.14 20.71 19.59
CA GLU A 178 -2.28 19.68 20.20
C GLU A 178 -1.95 18.56 19.18
N GLY A 179 -0.69 18.12 19.15
CA GLY A 179 -0.23 17.00 18.32
C GLY A 179 -0.06 17.31 16.82
N TRP A 180 -0.52 16.38 15.97
CA TRP A 180 -0.42 16.44 14.50
C TRP A 180 -1.82 16.42 13.87
N GLY A 181 -2.04 17.30 12.89
CA GLY A 181 -3.31 17.46 12.20
C GLY A 181 -3.20 17.29 10.67
N TRP A 182 -4.34 17.37 9.99
CA TRP A 182 -4.42 17.31 8.53
C TRP A 182 -5.39 18.39 8.01
N GLU A 183 -4.85 19.42 7.39
CA GLU A 183 -5.59 20.60 6.93
C GLU A 183 -5.13 21.01 5.53
N ASN A 184 -6.01 21.62 4.74
CA ASN A 184 -5.66 22.16 3.41
C ASN A 184 -4.93 21.16 2.48
N ASN A 185 -5.26 19.87 2.63
CA ASN A 185 -4.70 18.75 1.87
C ASN A 185 -3.20 18.45 2.15
N THR A 186 -2.70 18.82 3.34
CA THR A 186 -1.34 18.51 3.84
C THR A 186 -1.35 18.16 5.33
N SER A 187 -0.36 17.39 5.79
CA SER A 187 -0.07 17.26 7.22
C SER A 187 0.38 18.59 7.82
N CYS A 188 0.00 18.85 9.07
CA CYS A 188 0.42 20.01 9.85
C CYS A 188 0.79 19.62 11.30
N VAL A 189 1.54 20.50 11.97
CA VAL A 189 1.98 20.34 13.38
C VAL A 189 1.28 21.37 14.25
N SER A 190 0.83 21.03 15.46
CA SER A 190 0.19 22.02 16.34
C SER A 190 1.19 23.06 16.87
N PRO A 191 0.73 24.26 17.30
CA PRO A 191 1.60 25.25 17.93
C PRO A 191 2.34 24.72 19.17
N ALA A 192 1.68 23.90 19.98
CA ALA A 192 2.23 23.32 21.20
C ALA A 192 3.25 22.21 20.92
N GLU A 193 2.96 21.36 19.93
CA GLU A 193 3.86 20.28 19.49
C GLU A 193 5.14 20.87 18.87
N CYS A 194 5.00 21.92 18.05
CA CYS A 194 6.12 22.64 17.45
C CYS A 194 7.07 23.24 18.50
N ALA A 195 6.51 23.92 19.51
CA ALA A 195 7.30 24.52 20.59
C ALA A 195 8.02 23.46 21.44
N SER A 196 7.42 22.28 21.61
CA SER A 196 7.97 21.18 22.40
C SER A 196 9.18 20.51 21.73
N ALA A 197 9.23 20.49 20.39
CA ALA A 197 10.36 19.97 19.62
C ALA A 197 11.60 20.90 19.57
N GLY A 198 11.58 22.04 20.26
CA GLY A 198 12.62 23.06 20.18
C GLY A 198 12.60 23.87 18.87
N GLY A 199 11.56 23.71 18.05
CA GLY A 199 11.37 24.46 16.81
C GLY A 199 10.98 25.91 17.09
N GLY A 200 11.95 26.83 16.96
CA GLY A 200 11.68 28.26 17.09
C GLY A 200 10.78 28.78 15.97
N SER A 201 9.55 29.18 16.30
CA SER A 201 8.58 29.77 15.37
C SER A 201 9.16 30.99 14.66
N SER A 202 9.45 30.87 13.36
CA SER A 202 10.20 31.84 12.57
C SER A 202 9.34 33.01 12.07
N SER A 203 8.85 33.84 12.99
CA SER A 203 8.41 35.19 12.68
C SER A 203 9.63 36.07 12.37
N THR A 204 9.62 36.75 11.22
CA THR A 204 10.79 37.49 10.72
C THR A 204 11.15 38.69 11.58
N SER A 205 12.36 38.72 12.11
CA SER A 205 13.00 39.92 12.67
C SER A 205 14.52 39.84 12.49
N SER A 206 15.10 40.89 11.91
CA SER A 206 16.46 40.85 11.37
C SER A 206 17.54 41.09 12.43
N SER A 207 18.61 40.31 12.42
CA SER A 207 19.89 40.63 13.07
C SER A 207 21.04 39.88 12.39
N SER A 208 22.20 40.52 12.28
CA SER A 208 23.27 40.12 11.35
C SER A 208 24.58 39.77 12.05
N SER A 209 25.16 38.60 11.76
CA SER A 209 26.59 38.33 12.00
C SER A 209 27.15 37.15 11.20
N SER A 210 27.98 37.48 10.21
CA SER A 210 29.23 36.78 9.81
C SER A 210 29.29 35.23 9.82
N SER A 211 29.09 34.66 8.63
CA SER A 211 30.04 33.77 7.93
C SER A 211 30.75 32.62 8.68
N SER A 212 30.50 31.39 8.20
CA SER A 212 31.51 30.70 7.38
C SER A 212 30.83 29.78 6.37
N SER A 213 31.36 29.69 5.15
CA SER A 213 30.75 28.97 4.03
C SER A 213 31.65 27.84 3.55
N SER A 214 31.21 26.59 3.67
CA SER A 214 31.80 25.43 3.01
C SER A 214 30.76 24.74 2.14
N SER A 215 31.13 24.51 0.88
CA SER A 215 30.26 24.08 -0.20
C SER A 215 29.68 22.67 -0.04
N SER A 216 28.35 22.59 -0.09
CA SER A 216 27.56 21.56 -0.78
C SER A 216 28.24 20.22 -1.12
N SER A 217 27.76 19.15 -0.50
CA SER A 217 27.71 17.81 -1.08
C SER A 217 26.47 17.10 -0.54
N GLY A 218 25.59 16.65 -1.42
CA GLY A 218 24.35 15.94 -1.05
C GLY A 218 24.63 14.51 -0.63
N GLY A 219 25.24 14.33 0.54
CA GLY A 219 25.50 13.01 1.12
C GLY A 219 24.25 12.45 1.79
N SER A 220 23.93 11.19 1.50
CA SER A 220 22.95 10.43 2.29
C SER A 220 23.35 10.48 3.77
N SER A 221 22.43 10.83 4.65
CA SER A 221 22.66 10.86 6.10
C SER A 221 22.92 9.44 6.60
N SER A 222 24.19 9.06 6.68
CA SER A 222 24.62 7.78 7.24
C SER A 222 24.37 7.79 8.74
N GLY A 223 23.17 7.39 9.14
CA GLY A 223 22.87 7.06 10.53
C GLY A 223 23.88 6.06 11.07
N SER A 224 24.09 6.12 12.38
CA SER A 224 25.13 5.38 13.08
C SER A 224 24.49 4.48 14.13
N CYS A 225 25.18 3.38 14.46
CA CYS A 225 24.84 2.58 15.62
C CYS A 225 24.74 3.45 16.89
N PRO A 226 23.69 3.29 17.72
CA PRO A 226 23.66 3.86 19.06
C PRO A 226 24.90 3.47 19.86
N SER A 227 25.42 4.40 20.67
CA SER A 227 26.55 4.15 21.56
C SER A 227 26.24 3.17 22.70
N SER A 228 24.95 2.91 22.95
CA SER A 228 24.44 1.82 23.77
C SER A 228 23.14 1.28 23.19
N LEU A 229 22.98 -0.04 23.17
CA LEU A 229 21.72 -0.72 22.84
C LEU A 229 21.31 -1.57 24.03
N SER A 230 20.01 -1.58 24.34
CA SER A 230 19.41 -2.48 25.34
C SER A 230 18.72 -3.62 24.60
N CYS A 231 19.21 -4.85 24.75
CA CYS A 231 18.66 -6.01 24.05
C CYS A 231 17.37 -6.54 24.71
N PRO A 232 16.48 -7.22 23.95
CA PRO A 232 15.31 -7.87 24.54
C PRO A 232 15.72 -8.96 25.53
N SER A 233 14.99 -9.08 26.64
CA SER A 233 15.35 -10.02 27.72
C SER A 233 15.50 -11.47 27.21
N GLY A 234 16.71 -12.04 27.36
CA GLY A 234 17.04 -13.40 26.90
C GLY A 234 17.26 -13.55 25.40
N ILE A 235 17.50 -12.46 24.66
CA ILE A 235 17.81 -12.44 23.22
C ILE A 235 19.04 -11.57 23.01
N GLU A 236 20.10 -12.10 22.40
CA GLU A 236 21.27 -11.29 22.02
C GLU A 236 20.91 -10.35 20.88
N CYS A 237 21.51 -9.15 20.84
CA CYS A 237 21.23 -8.16 19.82
C CYS A 237 22.46 -7.30 19.50
N GLY A 238 22.34 -6.50 18.44
CA GLY A 238 23.29 -5.43 18.17
C GLY A 238 22.92 -4.66 16.91
N CYS A 239 23.90 -3.91 16.40
CA CYS A 239 23.79 -3.29 15.08
C CYS A 239 25.17 -3.19 14.41
N TYR A 240 25.17 -2.99 13.10
CA TYR A 240 26.35 -2.65 12.30
C TYR A 240 25.94 -2.04 10.97
N THR A 241 26.87 -1.43 10.24
CA THR A 241 26.60 -0.80 8.94
C THR A 241 26.77 -1.82 7.80
N VAL A 242 25.75 -1.95 6.96
CA VAL A 242 25.69 -2.83 5.79
C VAL A 242 25.59 -1.99 4.52
N SER A 243 26.55 -2.13 3.61
CA SER A 243 26.56 -1.35 2.36
C SER A 243 25.34 -1.67 1.49
N GLY A 244 24.66 -0.64 0.99
CA GLY A 244 23.49 -0.77 0.11
C GLY A 244 22.16 -1.05 0.83
N LEU A 245 22.17 -1.39 2.12
CA LEU A 245 20.95 -1.68 2.88
C LEU A 245 19.96 -0.51 2.88
N GLY A 246 20.43 0.75 2.97
CA GLY A 246 19.58 1.93 2.90
C GLY A 246 18.84 2.08 1.57
N ALA A 247 19.50 1.72 0.47
CA ALA A 247 18.86 1.70 -0.85
C ALA A 247 17.80 0.59 -0.95
N ASN A 248 18.02 -0.58 -0.35
CA ASN A 248 17.03 -1.65 -0.30
C ASN A 248 15.83 -1.31 0.61
N LYS A 249 16.05 -0.72 1.80
CA LYS A 249 14.97 -0.18 2.66
C LYS A 249 14.08 0.78 1.87
N GLN A 250 14.68 1.78 1.22
CA GLN A 250 13.97 2.77 0.41
C GLN A 250 13.26 2.15 -0.80
N ALA A 251 13.87 1.17 -1.48
CA ALA A 251 13.24 0.47 -2.60
C ALA A 251 12.04 -0.38 -2.18
N TYR A 252 12.01 -0.89 -0.94
CA TYR A 252 10.83 -1.53 -0.36
C TYR A 252 9.76 -0.51 0.07
N ILE A 253 10.13 0.61 0.67
CA ILE A 253 9.20 1.71 1.00
C ILE A 253 8.51 2.24 -0.27
N ASN A 254 9.26 2.44 -1.35
CA ASN A 254 8.74 2.83 -2.66
C ASN A 254 7.84 1.75 -3.30
N ALA A 255 7.91 0.50 -2.85
CA ALA A 255 6.99 -0.58 -3.23
C ALA A 255 5.77 -0.70 -2.31
N GLY A 256 5.61 0.21 -1.32
CA GLY A 256 4.50 0.25 -0.37
C GLY A 256 4.81 -0.33 1.02
N ALA A 257 6.08 -0.65 1.32
CA ALA A 257 6.45 -1.20 2.62
C ALA A 257 6.41 -0.14 3.73
N ASP A 258 5.99 -0.54 4.92
CA ASP A 258 6.16 0.23 6.14
C ASP A 258 7.26 -0.36 7.04
N ARG A 259 7.49 0.27 8.21
CA ARG A 259 8.50 -0.18 9.18
C ARG A 259 8.26 -1.60 9.70
N ARG A 260 7.03 -2.15 9.64
CA ARG A 260 6.71 -3.52 10.06
C ARG A 260 7.31 -4.54 9.11
N PHE A 261 7.15 -4.30 7.80
CA PHE A 261 7.81 -5.09 6.75
C PHE A 261 9.33 -5.01 6.89
N LEU A 262 9.89 -3.80 7.05
CA LEU A 262 11.34 -3.62 7.23
C LEU A 262 11.87 -4.35 8.47
N ALA A 263 11.16 -4.32 9.59
CA ALA A 263 11.55 -5.05 10.79
C ALA A 263 11.55 -6.57 10.57
N SER A 264 10.60 -7.12 9.80
CA SER A 264 10.61 -8.53 9.41
C SER A 264 11.77 -8.85 8.46
N ALA A 265 11.95 -8.11 7.36
CA ALA A 265 13.02 -8.36 6.38
C ALA A 265 14.43 -8.24 6.99
N MET A 266 14.62 -7.30 7.92
CA MET A 266 15.90 -7.07 8.61
C MET A 266 16.33 -8.25 9.50
N MET A 267 15.38 -9.02 10.03
CA MET A 267 15.67 -10.23 10.80
C MET A 267 16.10 -11.40 9.89
N GLU A 268 15.47 -11.54 8.72
CA GLU A 268 15.65 -12.71 7.84
C GLU A 268 16.89 -12.66 6.95
N THR A 269 17.27 -11.48 6.42
CA THR A 269 18.50 -11.32 5.62
C THR A 269 19.28 -10.05 5.99
N GLU A 270 20.58 -10.03 5.64
CA GLU A 270 21.48 -8.94 6.03
C GLU A 270 21.24 -7.63 5.26
N VAL A 271 20.86 -7.75 3.98
CA VAL A 271 20.68 -6.63 3.03
C VAL A 271 19.21 -6.40 2.64
N MET A 272 18.25 -7.14 3.23
CA MET A 272 16.85 -7.21 2.76
C MET A 272 16.76 -7.63 1.28
N ASP A 273 17.39 -8.77 0.95
CA ASP A 273 17.28 -9.39 -0.36
C ASP A 273 16.62 -10.79 -0.28
N THR A 274 16.47 -11.37 -1.47
CA THR A 274 15.88 -12.69 -1.74
C THR A 274 16.94 -13.70 -2.18
N ASN A 275 18.22 -13.39 -1.98
CA ASN A 275 19.37 -14.17 -2.46
C ASN A 275 19.81 -15.23 -1.43
N TYR A 276 18.84 -15.96 -0.90
CA TYR A 276 19.03 -17.11 -0.02
C TYR A 276 18.75 -18.42 -0.79
N THR A 277 19.08 -19.57 -0.19
CA THR A 277 18.79 -20.90 -0.79
C THR A 277 17.33 -20.98 -1.21
N TYR A 278 17.03 -21.39 -2.45
CA TYR A 278 15.66 -21.42 -2.99
C TYR A 278 14.66 -22.08 -2.01
N GLY A 279 13.57 -21.37 -1.71
CA GLY A 279 12.56 -21.80 -0.72
C GLY A 279 13.02 -21.85 0.74
N ASP A 280 14.17 -21.26 1.07
CA ASP A 280 14.94 -21.48 2.32
C ASP A 280 15.29 -22.98 2.53
N GLY A 281 15.46 -23.72 1.42
CA GLY A 281 15.67 -25.17 1.42
C GLY A 281 14.41 -26.01 1.74
N LYS A 282 13.26 -25.36 1.92
CA LYS A 282 11.97 -25.98 2.25
C LYS A 282 11.09 -26.11 1.00
N SER A 283 10.00 -26.87 1.12
CA SER A 283 9.01 -27.07 0.05
C SER A 283 7.62 -27.30 0.63
N GLY A 284 6.59 -27.31 -0.23
CA GLY A 284 5.21 -27.39 0.21
C GLY A 284 4.78 -26.14 0.98
N ASP A 285 3.91 -26.31 1.98
CA ASP A 285 3.46 -25.21 2.86
C ASP A 285 4.60 -24.55 3.66
N ALA A 286 5.78 -25.17 3.76
CA ALA A 286 6.96 -24.63 4.41
C ALA A 286 7.89 -23.81 3.48
N PHE A 287 7.64 -23.78 2.17
CA PHE A 287 8.44 -23.01 1.21
C PHE A 287 8.43 -21.50 1.54
N ASN A 288 9.61 -20.89 1.66
CA ASN A 288 9.77 -19.47 2.02
C ASN A 288 10.09 -18.56 0.81
N ALA A 289 9.31 -17.50 0.59
CA ALA A 289 9.51 -16.49 -0.46
C ALA A 289 9.50 -15.04 0.05
N GLY A 290 10.09 -14.12 -0.71
CA GLY A 290 10.17 -12.69 -0.39
C GLY A 290 11.25 -12.35 0.64
N ALA A 291 11.57 -11.05 0.80
CA ALA A 291 12.63 -10.63 1.71
C ALA A 291 12.29 -10.86 3.20
N THR A 292 11.02 -11.07 3.54
CA THR A 292 10.59 -11.50 4.88
C THR A 292 10.39 -13.03 4.98
N LYS A 293 10.83 -13.84 4.00
CA LYS A 293 10.70 -15.31 4.01
C LYS A 293 9.30 -15.82 4.38
N GLN A 294 8.24 -15.27 3.78
CA GLN A 294 6.87 -15.70 4.05
C GLN A 294 6.66 -17.16 3.62
N ASN A 295 6.00 -17.98 4.45
CA ASN A 295 5.78 -19.40 4.14
C ASN A 295 4.48 -19.62 3.33
N TRP A 296 4.53 -20.54 2.37
CA TRP A 296 3.43 -20.81 1.43
C TRP A 296 2.11 -21.17 2.12
N GLY A 297 2.18 -21.92 3.23
CA GLY A 297 1.03 -22.33 4.02
C GLY A 297 0.23 -21.17 4.61
N MET A 298 0.88 -20.03 4.90
CA MET A 298 0.18 -18.77 5.14
C MET A 298 -0.28 -18.14 3.84
N MET A 299 0.64 -17.91 2.89
CA MET A 299 0.40 -17.07 1.71
C MET A 299 -0.84 -17.48 0.91
N ARG A 300 -1.07 -18.79 0.73
CA ARG A 300 -2.25 -19.35 0.05
C ARG A 300 -3.56 -19.34 0.87
N GLN A 301 -3.59 -18.69 2.03
CA GLN A 301 -4.79 -18.45 2.84
C GLN A 301 -5.20 -16.97 2.86
N CYS A 302 -4.23 -16.08 2.69
CA CYS A 302 -4.41 -14.63 2.79
C CYS A 302 -4.32 -13.91 1.43
N HIS A 303 -3.42 -14.30 0.53
CA HIS A 303 -3.32 -13.63 -0.76
C HIS A 303 -4.45 -14.07 -1.67
N SER A 304 -5.29 -13.11 -2.06
CA SER A 304 -6.56 -13.36 -2.78
C SER A 304 -6.41 -14.29 -3.99
N ALA A 305 -5.43 -14.02 -4.87
CA ALA A 305 -5.15 -14.78 -6.07
C ALA A 305 -4.61 -16.20 -5.83
N TRP A 306 -4.22 -16.54 -4.59
CA TRP A 306 -3.65 -17.84 -4.22
C TRP A 306 -4.55 -18.69 -3.31
N THR A 307 -5.71 -18.17 -2.90
CA THR A 307 -6.68 -18.88 -2.03
C THR A 307 -7.19 -20.21 -2.56
N SER A 308 -7.13 -20.44 -3.87
CA SER A 308 -7.53 -21.68 -4.55
C SER A 308 -6.40 -22.72 -4.70
N TYR A 309 -5.15 -22.37 -4.41
CA TYR A 309 -4.00 -23.25 -4.63
C TYR A 309 -3.74 -24.24 -3.49
N GLY A 310 -3.24 -25.41 -3.86
CA GLY A 310 -2.82 -26.46 -2.94
C GLY A 310 -1.43 -26.23 -2.36
N SER A 311 -1.06 -27.06 -1.40
CA SER A 311 0.29 -27.05 -0.82
C SER A 311 1.40 -27.37 -1.82
N GLY A 312 1.08 -28.06 -2.92
CA GLY A 312 2.03 -28.41 -3.98
C GLY A 312 2.40 -27.26 -4.93
N ASP A 313 1.58 -26.20 -5.00
CA ASP A 313 1.72 -25.12 -6.00
C ASP A 313 2.69 -24.01 -5.58
N TYR A 314 3.46 -24.22 -4.49
CA TYR A 314 4.29 -23.20 -3.81
C TYR A 314 5.20 -22.38 -4.72
N ALA A 315 5.65 -22.95 -5.84
CA ALA A 315 6.49 -22.27 -6.83
C ALA A 315 5.86 -20.98 -7.40
N VAL A 316 4.54 -20.78 -7.36
CA VAL A 316 3.92 -19.50 -7.80
C VAL A 316 4.34 -18.31 -6.94
N SER A 317 4.73 -18.55 -5.67
CA SER A 317 5.19 -17.50 -4.76
C SER A 317 6.62 -17.02 -5.04
N ASP A 318 7.38 -17.72 -5.88
CA ASP A 318 8.71 -17.27 -6.35
C ASP A 318 8.65 -15.93 -7.11
N ALA A 319 7.47 -15.56 -7.63
CA ALA A 319 7.24 -14.22 -8.19
C ALA A 319 7.59 -13.09 -7.20
N MET A 320 7.43 -13.29 -5.89
CA MET A 320 7.83 -12.32 -4.86
C MET A 320 9.35 -12.09 -4.81
N ASN A 321 10.15 -13.09 -5.18
CA ASN A 321 11.61 -13.00 -5.13
C ASN A 321 12.18 -12.01 -6.15
N SER A 322 11.40 -11.64 -7.18
CA SER A 322 11.73 -10.62 -8.19
C SER A 322 10.78 -9.42 -8.21
N ASN A 323 9.63 -9.47 -7.53
CA ASN A 323 8.63 -8.40 -7.48
C ASN A 323 8.39 -7.90 -6.04
N ARG A 324 9.04 -6.79 -5.67
CA ARG A 324 8.93 -6.16 -4.34
C ARG A 324 7.51 -5.70 -4.01
N SER A 325 6.74 -5.22 -4.99
CA SER A 325 5.36 -4.79 -4.76
C SER A 325 4.44 -5.97 -4.43
N LEU A 326 4.66 -7.14 -5.07
CA LEU A 326 3.95 -8.37 -4.72
C LEU A 326 4.37 -8.89 -3.34
N ASP A 327 5.66 -8.89 -3.02
CA ASP A 327 6.19 -9.29 -1.70
C ASP A 327 5.54 -8.47 -0.57
N VAL A 328 5.52 -7.15 -0.72
CA VAL A 328 4.86 -6.20 0.19
C VAL A 328 3.34 -6.36 0.24
N GLN A 329 2.69 -6.55 -0.90
CA GLN A 329 1.24 -6.78 -0.97
C GLN A 329 0.85 -8.04 -0.19
N VAL A 330 1.51 -9.18 -0.48
CA VAL A 330 1.28 -10.44 0.22
C VAL A 330 1.55 -10.29 1.71
N TYR A 331 2.64 -9.61 2.10
CA TYR A 331 2.92 -9.32 3.51
C TYR A 331 1.77 -8.58 4.18
N ASN A 332 1.29 -7.49 3.59
CA ASN A 332 0.23 -6.66 4.16
C ASN A 332 -1.12 -7.40 4.22
N GLU A 333 -1.50 -8.13 3.17
CA GLU A 333 -2.71 -8.96 3.14
C GLU A 333 -2.64 -10.05 4.23
N CYS A 334 -1.50 -10.73 4.37
CA CYS A 334 -1.31 -11.77 5.38
C CYS A 334 -1.24 -11.24 6.81
N ARG A 335 -0.61 -10.07 7.04
CA ARG A 335 -0.65 -9.36 8.32
C ARG A 335 -2.09 -8.98 8.70
N SER A 336 -2.90 -8.56 7.74
CA SER A 336 -4.31 -8.21 7.96
C SER A 336 -5.17 -9.45 8.24
N TYR A 337 -5.00 -10.52 7.48
CA TYR A 337 -5.80 -11.76 7.59
C TYR A 337 -5.55 -12.51 8.91
N PHE A 338 -4.28 -12.68 9.31
CA PHE A 338 -3.91 -13.44 10.50
C PHE A 338 -3.86 -12.61 11.78
N GLY A 339 -3.78 -11.27 11.69
CA GLY A 339 -3.70 -10.38 12.85
C GLY A 339 -2.55 -10.75 13.81
N ASP A 340 -2.83 -10.83 15.11
CA ASP A 340 -1.84 -11.25 16.12
C ASP A 340 -1.28 -12.66 15.89
N ASN A 341 -2.07 -13.57 15.31
CA ASN A 341 -1.62 -14.93 14.98
C ASN A 341 -0.63 -14.97 13.81
N TRP A 342 -0.41 -13.84 13.10
CA TRP A 342 0.57 -13.79 12.03
C TRP A 342 1.96 -14.20 12.51
N PHE A 343 2.41 -13.74 13.68
CA PHE A 343 3.73 -14.10 14.21
C PHE A 343 3.88 -15.61 14.41
N ALA A 344 2.81 -16.27 14.85
CA ALA A 344 2.80 -17.70 15.09
C ALA A 344 2.83 -18.50 13.79
N GLY A 345 1.96 -18.16 12.84
CA GLY A 345 1.94 -18.79 11.51
C GLY A 345 3.18 -18.52 10.69
N HIS A 346 3.76 -17.33 10.83
CA HIS A 346 4.93 -16.92 10.06
C HIS A 346 6.17 -17.67 10.53
N ARG A 347 6.34 -17.76 11.85
CA ARG A 347 7.44 -18.46 12.50
C ARG A 347 7.37 -19.98 12.33
N ASN A 348 6.21 -20.60 12.55
CA ASN A 348 6.09 -22.07 12.67
C ASN A 348 4.84 -22.66 11.96
N GLY A 349 4.35 -22.00 10.91
CA GLY A 349 3.29 -22.53 10.03
C GLY A 349 1.99 -22.91 10.77
N SER A 350 1.35 -23.97 10.30
CA SER A 350 0.13 -24.53 10.89
C SER A 350 0.32 -24.99 12.35
N SER A 351 1.51 -25.50 12.71
CA SER A 351 1.87 -25.85 14.09
C SER A 351 1.90 -24.63 15.00
N GLY A 352 2.42 -23.50 14.51
CA GLY A 352 2.42 -22.22 15.19
C GLY A 352 1.01 -21.65 15.34
N LEU A 353 0.22 -21.61 14.27
CA LEU A 353 -1.20 -21.22 14.35
C LEU A 353 -2.00 -22.07 15.36
N SER A 354 -1.65 -23.35 15.51
CA SER A 354 -2.28 -24.26 16.49
C SER A 354 -1.81 -24.04 17.94
N ASN A 355 -0.64 -23.41 18.14
CA ASN A 355 -0.07 -23.11 19.45
C ASN A 355 0.70 -21.79 19.42
N PRO A 356 0.02 -20.63 19.40
CA PRO A 356 0.65 -19.35 19.08
C PRO A 356 1.53 -18.77 20.20
N ASN A 357 1.55 -19.39 21.38
CA ASN A 357 2.16 -18.84 22.60
C ASN A 357 3.41 -19.62 23.06
N THR A 358 4.10 -20.34 22.16
CA THR A 358 5.38 -20.98 22.52
C THR A 358 6.45 -19.95 22.91
N THR A 359 7.46 -20.38 23.67
CA THR A 359 8.62 -19.54 24.01
C THR A 359 9.33 -19.03 22.75
N ASP A 360 9.41 -19.86 21.71
CA ASP A 360 10.03 -19.51 20.43
C ASP A 360 9.29 -18.39 19.68
N ILE A 361 7.97 -18.52 19.52
CA ILE A 361 7.14 -17.49 18.86
C ILE A 361 7.16 -16.19 19.68
N ASN A 362 7.14 -16.28 21.01
CA ASN A 362 7.29 -15.13 21.90
C ASN A 362 8.71 -14.52 21.88
N ASN A 363 9.75 -15.29 21.57
CA ASN A 363 11.08 -14.73 21.34
C ASN A 363 11.12 -13.98 20.00
N PHE A 364 10.61 -14.59 18.93
CA PHE A 364 10.51 -13.98 17.61
C PHE A 364 9.70 -12.66 17.64
N LYS A 365 8.51 -12.65 18.27
CA LYS A 365 7.67 -11.44 18.41
C LYS A 365 8.37 -10.31 19.19
N ARG A 366 9.15 -10.64 20.23
CA ARG A 366 9.92 -9.65 21.01
C ARG A 366 11.16 -9.14 20.27
N GLY A 367 11.85 -10.01 19.53
CA GLY A 367 12.94 -9.62 18.64
C GLY A 367 12.46 -8.67 17.54
N TRP A 368 11.34 -9.00 16.88
CA TRP A 368 10.71 -8.17 15.87
C TRP A 368 10.27 -6.80 16.40
N GLN A 369 9.63 -6.75 17.58
CA GLN A 369 9.20 -5.48 18.18
C GLN A 369 10.40 -4.57 18.42
N TRP A 370 11.49 -5.11 18.97
CA TRP A 370 12.73 -4.36 19.16
C TRP A 370 13.34 -3.88 17.85
N THR A 371 13.40 -4.71 16.81
CA THR A 371 13.91 -4.30 15.49
C THR A 371 13.02 -3.20 14.88
N TYR A 372 11.70 -3.27 15.07
CA TYR A 372 10.75 -2.23 14.66
C TYR A 372 10.96 -0.90 15.42
N ASP A 373 11.18 -0.95 16.73
CA ASP A 373 11.42 0.23 17.56
C ASP A 373 12.77 0.89 17.21
N MET A 374 13.82 0.08 17.04
CA MET A 374 15.16 0.54 16.64
C MET A 374 15.21 1.13 15.22
N LEU A 375 14.31 0.72 14.32
CA LEU A 375 14.26 1.24 12.94
C LEU A 375 13.76 2.69 12.82
N ASN A 376 13.25 3.29 13.90
CA ASN A 376 12.71 4.64 13.90
C ASN A 376 13.78 5.72 13.63
N GLY A 377 13.75 6.34 12.44
CA GLY A 377 14.77 7.29 11.97
C GLY A 377 15.92 6.63 11.20
N HIS A 378 15.87 5.32 10.99
CA HIS A 378 16.86 4.52 10.27
C HIS A 378 16.31 3.92 8.95
N GLU A 379 15.17 4.40 8.45
CA GLU A 379 14.49 3.87 7.25
C GLU A 379 15.23 4.14 5.92
N SER A 380 16.20 5.05 5.89
CA SER A 380 16.97 5.44 4.69
C SER A 380 18.45 5.09 4.75
N ASP A 381 18.94 4.62 5.90
CA ASP A 381 20.37 4.46 6.16
C ASP A 381 20.87 3.01 6.01
N ASN A 382 22.19 2.85 6.12
CA ASN A 382 22.86 1.57 6.04
C ASN A 382 22.95 0.82 7.39
N VAL A 383 22.30 1.25 8.47
CA VAL A 383 22.35 0.54 9.76
C VAL A 383 21.43 -0.68 9.73
N ARG A 384 22.00 -1.86 10.00
CA ARG A 384 21.26 -3.08 10.32
C ARG A 384 21.18 -3.22 11.83
N PHE A 385 19.98 -3.35 12.38
CA PHE A 385 19.74 -3.86 13.72
C PHE A 385 19.50 -5.37 13.63
N TRP A 386 20.02 -6.16 14.56
CA TRP A 386 19.88 -7.62 14.52
C TRP A 386 19.59 -8.19 15.91
N VAL A 387 18.92 -9.34 15.90
CA VAL A 387 18.60 -10.15 17.09
C VAL A 387 18.93 -11.62 16.81
N SER A 388 19.50 -12.31 17.80
CA SER A 388 19.82 -13.73 17.71
C SER A 388 18.57 -14.57 17.97
N ILE A 389 17.86 -14.92 16.90
CA ILE A 389 16.76 -15.89 16.91
C ILE A 389 17.22 -17.14 16.15
N PRO A 390 17.21 -18.34 16.75
CA PRO A 390 17.58 -19.58 16.05
C PRO A 390 16.73 -19.84 14.80
N ALA A 391 17.31 -20.49 13.79
CA ALA A 391 16.53 -21.02 12.66
C ALA A 391 15.73 -22.27 13.07
N ILE A 392 14.59 -22.49 12.40
CA ILE A 392 13.73 -23.70 12.49
C ILE A 392 13.22 -24.12 11.10
#